data_AF-A0A5S4EX10-F1
#
_entry.id   AF-A0A5S4EX10-F1
#
_cell.length_a   1.000
_cell.length_b   1.000
_cell.length_c   1.000
_cell.angle_alpha   90.00
_cell.angle_beta   90.00
_cell.angle_gamma   90.00
#
_symmetry.space_group_name_H-M   'P 1'
#
loop_
_entity.id
_entity.type
_entity.pdbx_description
1 polymer ?
#
loop_
_entity_poly.entity_id
_entity_poly.type
_entity_poly.pdbx_seq_one_letter_code
_entity_poly.pdbx_strand_id
1 'polypeptide(L)'
;MRLKAVLACAGLLAGVLVALSPSSAQAAPTRYEAESSPAVCTGTIDSNWAGYTASGFCNGNNASGAYAQFTVNASAAGTATLGIRFANGTTTARPAGLIVNGSTVQTPSFEGTGAWSTWVTKTLTVSVNAGGNTIRLNPTTANGLPNVDHLDFEVGSQPPPTSWPTPTGQVSVNGTIQVPASGLDGGMRRYCCIGDGGQEEDQDPMFSLASGATLSNVIIGAPAGDGVHCSGPCTLRNVWWEDVGEDAATFRGSGSPSFLVDGGGARAASDKVFQHNGPGTLTVQNFQANNFGTFYRSCGNCSSQYQRNVVIRNVTLTRPGNTVAGINTNYGDTARFTGITIVNDPSRAMVICRKYRGNNTGDEPTQVGTGADGTNCIYSSSDITYR
;
A
#
# COMPACT_ATOMS: atom_id res chain seq x y z
N MET A 1 43.15 -70.85 -10.49
CA MET A 1 41.79 -70.56 -9.97
C MET A 1 41.76 -69.11 -9.52
N ARG A 2 40.92 -68.28 -10.15
CA ARG A 2 40.87 -66.81 -9.96
C ARG A 2 40.03 -66.44 -8.73
N LEU A 3 40.59 -65.64 -7.81
CA LEU A 3 39.86 -65.00 -6.72
C LEU A 3 38.88 -63.96 -7.28
N LYS A 4 37.61 -64.02 -6.89
CA LYS A 4 36.60 -62.99 -7.17
C LYS A 4 36.41 -62.12 -5.93
N ALA A 5 36.62 -60.82 -6.08
CA ALA A 5 36.28 -59.82 -5.08
C ALA A 5 34.77 -59.56 -5.08
N VAL A 6 34.17 -59.50 -3.90
CA VAL A 6 32.76 -59.14 -3.68
C VAL A 6 32.71 -57.65 -3.34
N LEU A 7 32.12 -56.84 -4.23
CA LEU A 7 31.77 -55.45 -3.94
C LEU A 7 30.38 -55.41 -3.29
N ALA A 8 30.29 -54.93 -2.05
CA ALA A 8 29.04 -54.59 -1.40
C ALA A 8 28.62 -53.17 -1.81
N CYS A 9 27.44 -53.04 -2.42
CA CYS A 9 26.86 -51.75 -2.81
C CYS A 9 25.83 -51.35 -1.74
N ALA A 10 26.15 -50.36 -0.91
CA ALA A 10 25.23 -49.78 0.06
C ALA A 10 24.34 -48.74 -0.66
N GLY A 11 23.08 -49.09 -0.91
CA GLY A 11 22.09 -48.15 -1.44
C GLY A 11 21.58 -47.21 -0.35
N LEU A 12 21.92 -45.92 -0.44
CA LEU A 12 21.31 -44.86 0.37
C LEU A 12 19.89 -44.60 -0.16
N LEU A 13 18.84 -44.99 0.59
CA LEU A 13 17.50 -44.45 0.38
C LEU A 13 17.44 -43.04 0.98
N ALA A 14 17.56 -42.02 0.14
CA ALA A 14 17.22 -40.65 0.51
C ALA A 14 15.69 -40.49 0.45
N GLY A 15 15.03 -40.51 1.61
CA GLY A 15 13.63 -40.14 1.73
C GLY A 15 13.46 -38.65 1.41
N VAL A 16 12.62 -38.34 0.41
CA VAL A 16 12.24 -36.96 0.07
C VAL A 16 11.34 -36.43 1.20
N LEU A 17 11.92 -35.65 2.12
CA LEU A 17 11.12 -34.77 2.98
C LEU A 17 10.55 -33.66 2.11
N VAL A 18 9.26 -33.74 1.80
CA VAL A 18 8.50 -32.60 1.28
C VAL A 18 8.33 -31.62 2.44
N ALA A 19 9.25 -30.66 2.54
CA ALA A 19 9.09 -29.52 3.43
C ALA A 19 7.96 -28.64 2.86
N LEU A 20 6.75 -28.78 3.41
CA LEU A 20 5.67 -27.82 3.21
C LEU A 20 6.13 -26.50 3.84
N SER A 21 6.54 -25.54 3.01
CA SER A 21 6.85 -24.19 3.45
C SER A 21 5.63 -23.60 4.16
N PRO A 22 5.74 -23.14 5.43
CA PRO A 22 4.64 -22.45 6.07
C PRO A 22 4.34 -21.18 5.28
N SER A 23 3.07 -21.00 4.90
CA SER A 23 2.61 -19.75 4.31
C SER A 23 2.90 -18.61 5.30
N SER A 24 3.45 -17.51 4.81
CA SER A 24 3.60 -16.28 5.59
C SER A 24 2.23 -15.88 6.15
N ALA A 25 2.06 -15.97 7.46
CA ALA A 25 0.82 -15.59 8.13
C ALA A 25 0.67 -14.06 8.02
N GLN A 26 -0.10 -13.61 7.02
CA GLN A 26 -0.66 -12.26 7.04
C GLN A 26 -1.52 -12.17 8.31
N ALA A 27 -1.31 -11.13 9.12
CA ALA A 27 -2.19 -10.89 10.25
C ALA A 27 -3.61 -10.79 9.70
N ALA A 28 -4.48 -11.71 10.09
CA ALA A 28 -5.85 -11.69 9.64
C ALA A 28 -6.50 -10.36 10.06
N PRO A 29 -7.44 -9.82 9.28
CA PRO A 29 -8.26 -8.70 9.71
C PRO A 29 -8.78 -8.95 11.13
N THR A 30 -8.83 -7.91 11.95
CA THR A 30 -9.48 -8.03 13.26
C THR A 30 -10.97 -8.05 13.03
N ARG A 31 -11.61 -9.18 13.35
CA ARG A 31 -13.06 -9.32 13.27
C ARG A 31 -13.75 -8.71 14.48
N TYR A 32 -14.82 -7.97 14.21
CA TYR A 32 -15.76 -7.45 15.19
C TYR A 32 -17.15 -8.00 14.83
N GLU A 33 -17.63 -8.96 15.61
CA GLU A 33 -18.95 -9.58 15.45
C GLU A 33 -20.05 -8.57 15.84
N ALA A 34 -21.07 -8.40 15.00
CA ALA A 34 -22.08 -7.35 15.18
C ALA A 34 -22.98 -7.57 16.41
N GLU A 35 -23.03 -8.80 16.92
CA GLU A 35 -23.79 -9.17 18.10
C GLU A 35 -23.05 -9.03 19.43
N SER A 36 -21.77 -8.68 19.40
CA SER A 36 -20.92 -8.65 20.59
C SER A 36 -20.33 -7.28 20.86
N SER A 37 -20.19 -6.93 22.14
CA SER A 37 -19.46 -5.72 22.54
C SER A 37 -18.02 -5.78 22.01
N PRO A 38 -17.48 -4.70 21.41
CA PRO A 38 -17.96 -3.32 21.52
C PRO A 38 -18.86 -2.84 20.37
N ALA A 39 -19.50 -3.74 19.62
CA ALA A 39 -20.51 -3.39 18.63
C ALA A 39 -21.86 -3.04 19.28
N VAL A 40 -22.64 -2.21 18.60
CA VAL A 40 -23.99 -1.80 18.99
C VAL A 40 -24.90 -1.91 17.77
N CYS A 41 -26.00 -2.63 17.91
CA CYS A 41 -27.04 -2.80 16.90
C CYS A 41 -28.34 -2.17 17.40
N THR A 42 -28.96 -1.26 16.64
CA THR A 42 -30.34 -0.83 16.92
C THR A 42 -31.31 -1.73 16.18
N GLY A 43 -31.82 -2.74 16.88
CA GLY A 43 -32.64 -3.81 16.34
C GLY A 43 -32.57 -5.01 17.27
N THR A 44 -32.62 -6.21 16.71
CA THR A 44 -32.40 -7.46 17.44
C THR A 44 -31.12 -8.13 17.00
N ILE A 45 -30.57 -8.96 17.89
CA ILE A 45 -29.59 -9.97 17.52
C ILE A 45 -30.36 -11.25 17.23
N ASP A 46 -30.31 -11.68 15.98
CA ASP A 46 -31.02 -12.86 15.50
C ASP A 46 -30.04 -13.98 15.12
N SER A 47 -30.55 -15.21 15.01
CA SER A 47 -29.81 -16.42 14.64
C SER A 47 -30.62 -17.36 13.74
N ASN A 48 -31.71 -16.84 13.15
CA ASN A 48 -32.71 -17.62 12.41
C ASN A 48 -32.36 -17.87 10.92
N TRP A 49 -31.23 -17.35 10.42
CA TRP A 49 -30.71 -17.65 9.09
C TRP A 49 -29.42 -18.46 9.21
N ALA A 50 -29.17 -19.41 8.30
CA ALA A 50 -27.90 -20.13 8.32
C ALA A 50 -26.75 -19.26 7.77
N GLY A 51 -25.51 -19.58 8.16
CA GLY A 51 -24.30 -19.07 7.52
C GLY A 51 -23.72 -17.77 8.09
N TYR A 52 -24.25 -17.23 9.18
CA TYR A 52 -23.63 -16.15 9.98
C TYR A 52 -22.43 -16.69 10.81
N THR A 53 -21.66 -15.80 11.43
CA THR A 53 -20.51 -16.16 12.29
C THR A 53 -20.83 -16.04 13.76
N ALA A 54 -20.08 -16.74 14.61
CA ALA A 54 -20.28 -16.73 16.06
C ALA A 54 -21.72 -17.06 16.50
N SER A 55 -22.42 -16.15 17.17
CA SER A 55 -23.65 -16.44 17.92
C SER A 55 -24.91 -15.82 17.32
N GLY A 56 -24.77 -14.84 16.45
CA GLY A 56 -25.90 -14.23 15.75
C GLY A 56 -25.44 -13.16 14.76
N PHE A 57 -26.37 -12.30 14.36
CA PHE A 57 -26.10 -11.15 13.51
C PHE A 57 -27.04 -10.00 13.90
N CYS A 58 -26.65 -8.77 13.53
CA CYS A 58 -27.50 -7.60 13.71
C CYS A 58 -28.61 -7.58 12.67
N ASN A 59 -29.86 -7.77 13.13
CA ASN A 59 -31.08 -7.48 12.39
C ASN A 59 -31.53 -6.07 12.76
N GLY A 60 -31.05 -5.07 12.03
CA GLY A 60 -31.35 -3.67 12.30
C GLY A 60 -32.83 -3.32 12.07
N ASN A 61 -33.37 -2.40 12.86
CA ASN A 61 -34.72 -1.88 12.65
C ASN A 61 -34.88 -1.34 11.22
N ASN A 62 -36.02 -1.65 10.59
CA ASN A 62 -36.42 -1.07 9.30
C ASN A 62 -36.85 0.40 9.50
N ALA A 63 -35.88 1.28 9.72
CA ALA A 63 -36.12 2.70 9.98
C ALA A 63 -34.90 3.55 9.59
N SER A 64 -35.16 4.76 9.10
CA SER A 64 -34.13 5.81 9.02
C SER A 64 -33.70 6.21 10.44
N GLY A 65 -32.40 6.29 10.69
CA GLY A 65 -31.86 6.62 12.02
C GLY A 65 -31.59 5.42 12.94
N ALA A 66 -31.91 4.20 12.49
CA ALA A 66 -31.29 2.99 13.03
C ALA A 66 -29.76 2.99 12.75
N TYR A 67 -28.98 2.10 13.34
CA TYR A 67 -27.58 1.91 13.02
C TYR A 67 -27.02 0.57 13.50
N ALA A 68 -25.92 0.16 12.87
CA ALA A 68 -24.94 -0.75 13.42
C ALA A 68 -23.63 0.03 13.61
N GLN A 69 -23.04 -0.01 14.79
CA GLN A 69 -21.79 0.68 15.10
C GLN A 69 -20.77 -0.28 15.69
N PHE A 70 -19.54 -0.19 15.22
CA PHE A 70 -18.39 -0.91 15.74
C PHE A 70 -17.40 0.08 16.36
N THR A 71 -16.79 -0.30 17.48
CA THR A 71 -15.63 0.40 18.03
C THR A 71 -14.39 -0.42 17.73
N VAL A 72 -13.51 0.09 16.88
CA VAL A 72 -12.33 -0.61 16.37
C VAL A 72 -11.06 0.06 16.85
N ASN A 73 -10.00 -0.72 17.03
CA ASN A 73 -8.69 -0.19 17.41
C ASN A 73 -7.71 -0.25 16.23
N ALA A 74 -7.17 0.90 15.86
CA ALA A 74 -6.19 1.08 14.81
C ALA A 74 -4.79 1.14 15.40
N SER A 75 -3.88 0.26 14.98
CA SER A 75 -2.48 0.25 15.45
C SER A 75 -1.70 1.51 15.08
N ALA A 76 -2.16 2.24 14.05
CA ALA A 76 -1.65 3.55 13.64
C ALA A 76 -2.75 4.36 12.95
N ALA A 77 -2.57 5.68 12.84
CA ALA A 77 -3.42 6.50 11.97
C ALA A 77 -3.15 6.14 10.51
N GLY A 78 -4.18 6.18 9.66
CA GLY A 78 -4.03 5.88 8.24
C GLY A 78 -5.32 5.37 7.61
N THR A 79 -5.20 4.75 6.44
CA THR A 79 -6.32 4.11 5.74
C THR A 79 -6.57 2.71 6.31
N ALA A 80 -7.80 2.45 6.71
CA ALA A 80 -8.29 1.13 7.09
C ALA A 80 -9.19 0.53 6.01
N THR A 81 -9.09 -0.78 5.83
CA THR A 81 -10.01 -1.59 5.04
C THR A 81 -11.10 -2.13 5.95
N LEU A 82 -12.35 -1.97 5.53
CA LEU A 82 -13.55 -2.48 6.19
C LEU A 82 -14.14 -3.59 5.32
N GLY A 83 -14.14 -4.84 5.80
CA GLY A 83 -14.89 -5.96 5.22
C GLY A 83 -16.22 -6.13 5.95
N ILE A 84 -17.30 -5.59 5.40
CA ILE A 84 -18.64 -5.67 6.03
C ILE A 84 -19.36 -6.87 5.45
N ARG A 85 -19.56 -7.92 6.25
CA ARG A 85 -20.32 -9.09 5.83
C ARG A 85 -21.80 -8.90 6.12
N PHE A 86 -22.64 -9.05 5.10
CA PHE A 86 -24.06 -8.74 5.19
C PHE A 86 -24.93 -9.69 4.36
N ALA A 87 -26.22 -9.75 4.68
CA ALA A 87 -27.25 -10.41 3.88
C ALA A 87 -28.42 -9.45 3.63
N ASN A 88 -28.90 -9.41 2.39
CA ASN A 88 -30.10 -8.69 1.99
C ASN A 88 -30.93 -9.63 1.12
N GLY A 89 -31.87 -10.35 1.73
CA GLY A 89 -32.71 -11.32 1.02
C GLY A 89 -33.77 -10.68 0.11
N THR A 90 -33.79 -9.35 -0.04
CA THR A 90 -34.71 -8.64 -0.92
C THR A 90 -34.04 -8.25 -2.24
N THR A 91 -34.81 -7.76 -3.21
CA THR A 91 -34.30 -7.19 -4.46
C THR A 91 -34.04 -5.68 -4.36
N THR A 92 -34.39 -5.03 -3.25
CA THR A 92 -34.23 -3.59 -3.05
C THR A 92 -32.95 -3.30 -2.29
N ALA A 93 -32.11 -2.44 -2.87
CA ALA A 93 -30.88 -2.01 -2.23
C ALA A 93 -31.16 -1.26 -0.92
N ARG A 94 -30.32 -1.48 0.09
CA ARG A 94 -30.40 -0.83 1.40
C ARG A 94 -29.18 0.09 1.60
N PRO A 95 -29.21 1.35 1.14
CA PRO A 95 -28.09 2.27 1.28
C PRO A 95 -27.92 2.76 2.72
N ALA A 96 -26.66 3.01 3.11
CA ALA A 96 -26.31 3.53 4.42
C ALA A 96 -25.23 4.60 4.31
N GLY A 97 -25.33 5.65 5.13
CA GLY A 97 -24.22 6.54 5.42
C GLY A 97 -23.19 5.80 6.28
N LEU A 98 -21.96 5.71 5.78
CA LEU A 98 -20.80 5.25 6.53
C LEU A 98 -20.22 6.43 7.29
N ILE A 99 -20.28 6.38 8.61
CA ILE A 99 -19.85 7.44 9.52
C ILE A 99 -18.63 6.95 10.28
N VAL A 100 -17.54 7.72 10.21
CA VAL A 100 -16.30 7.46 10.94
C VAL A 100 -16.05 8.60 11.91
N ASN A 101 -15.91 8.28 13.19
CA ASN A 101 -15.66 9.27 14.25
C ASN A 101 -16.65 10.45 14.24
N GLY A 102 -17.93 10.17 13.93
CA GLY A 102 -19.01 11.15 13.91
C GLY A 102 -19.21 11.90 12.59
N SER A 103 -18.35 11.70 11.59
CA SER A 103 -18.51 12.32 10.26
C SER A 103 -18.90 11.30 9.20
N THR A 104 -19.92 11.59 8.40
CA THR A 104 -20.25 10.78 7.21
C THR A 104 -19.13 10.89 6.19
N VAL A 105 -18.50 9.77 5.86
CA VAL A 105 -17.36 9.70 4.91
C VAL A 105 -17.77 9.12 3.56
N GLN A 106 -18.78 8.24 3.51
CA GLN A 106 -19.29 7.59 2.29
C GLN A 106 -20.78 7.24 2.43
N THR A 107 -21.45 6.90 1.33
CA THR A 107 -22.83 6.35 1.34
C THR A 107 -22.91 5.05 0.52
N PRO A 108 -22.35 3.92 1.02
CA PRO A 108 -22.43 2.64 0.32
C PRO A 108 -23.88 2.14 0.15
N SER A 109 -24.14 1.55 -1.02
CA SER A 109 -25.38 0.80 -1.30
C SER A 109 -25.19 -0.69 -1.02
N PHE A 110 -26.10 -1.34 -0.28
CA PHE A 110 -26.08 -2.77 -0.01
C PHE A 110 -27.15 -3.50 -0.83
N GLU A 111 -26.72 -4.09 -1.95
CA GLU A 111 -27.58 -4.76 -2.93
C GLU A 111 -28.18 -6.08 -2.39
N GLY A 112 -29.19 -6.60 -3.07
CA GLY A 112 -29.76 -7.91 -2.77
C GLY A 112 -28.74 -9.03 -2.91
N THR A 113 -28.68 -9.93 -1.92
CA THR A 113 -27.80 -11.11 -1.90
C THR A 113 -28.53 -12.39 -2.37
N GLY A 114 -29.80 -12.27 -2.75
CA GLY A 114 -30.63 -13.36 -3.27
C GLY A 114 -31.39 -14.15 -2.19
N ALA A 115 -30.83 -14.28 -0.98
CA ALA A 115 -31.51 -14.87 0.18
C ALA A 115 -30.91 -14.35 1.49
N TRP A 116 -31.70 -14.39 2.58
CA TRP A 116 -31.23 -13.98 3.91
C TRP A 116 -30.19 -14.93 4.53
N SER A 117 -30.07 -16.16 4.00
CA SER A 117 -29.00 -17.11 4.32
C SER A 117 -27.78 -16.98 3.41
N THR A 118 -27.80 -16.06 2.43
CA THR A 118 -26.69 -15.79 1.52
C THR A 118 -25.98 -14.52 1.95
N TRP A 119 -24.76 -14.70 2.45
CA TRP A 119 -23.95 -13.63 3.00
C TRP A 119 -22.83 -13.26 2.03
N VAL A 120 -22.65 -11.97 1.81
CA VAL A 120 -21.59 -11.42 0.96
C VAL A 120 -20.82 -10.35 1.71
N THR A 121 -19.56 -10.13 1.33
CA THR A 121 -18.72 -9.10 1.96
C THR A 121 -18.61 -7.89 1.03
N LYS A 122 -18.90 -6.70 1.58
CA LYS A 122 -18.62 -5.42 0.93
C LYS A 122 -17.35 -4.81 1.53
N THR A 123 -16.38 -4.54 0.67
CA THR A 123 -15.12 -3.91 1.06
C THR A 123 -15.19 -2.40 0.86
N LEU A 124 -14.83 -1.63 1.89
CA LEU A 124 -14.75 -0.17 1.87
C LEU A 124 -13.41 0.27 2.48
N THR A 125 -12.97 1.48 2.16
CA THR A 125 -11.76 2.08 2.75
C THR A 125 -12.09 3.38 3.46
N VAL A 126 -11.53 3.61 4.65
CA VAL A 126 -11.77 4.82 5.44
C VAL A 126 -10.50 5.31 6.13
N SER A 127 -10.40 6.62 6.35
CA SER A 127 -9.34 7.17 7.19
C SER A 127 -9.67 6.97 8.67
N VAL A 128 -8.70 6.49 9.45
CA VAL A 128 -8.80 6.27 10.89
C VAL A 128 -7.67 6.98 11.64
N ASN A 129 -7.95 7.36 12.88
CA ASN A 129 -6.95 7.84 13.83
C ASN A 129 -6.20 6.65 14.44
N ALA A 130 -5.00 6.87 14.99
CA ALA A 130 -4.38 5.87 15.84
C ALA A 130 -5.25 5.63 17.09
N GLY A 131 -5.36 4.38 17.54
CA GLY A 131 -6.18 4.00 18.68
C GLY A 131 -7.66 3.77 18.32
N GLY A 132 -8.56 4.10 19.25
CA GLY A 132 -9.99 3.83 19.11
C GLY A 132 -10.67 4.67 18.04
N ASN A 133 -11.46 4.03 17.17
CA ASN A 133 -12.28 4.66 16.15
C ASN A 133 -13.71 4.09 16.20
N THR A 134 -14.70 4.92 15.87
CA THR A 134 -16.08 4.45 15.67
C THR A 134 -16.39 4.33 14.19
N ILE A 135 -16.93 3.18 13.78
CA ILE A 135 -17.38 2.89 12.42
C ILE A 135 -18.88 2.61 12.50
N ARG A 136 -19.72 3.47 11.93
CA ARG A 136 -21.18 3.37 12.00
C ARG A 136 -21.80 3.29 10.61
N LEU A 137 -22.71 2.35 10.42
CA LEU A 137 -23.61 2.26 9.28
C LEU A 137 -24.97 2.85 9.69
N ASN A 138 -25.39 3.92 9.02
CA ASN A 138 -26.68 4.56 9.26
C ASN A 138 -27.55 4.44 7.99
N PRO A 139 -28.63 3.66 7.96
CA PRO A 139 -29.48 3.54 6.79
C PRO A 139 -30.06 4.90 6.40
N THR A 140 -30.13 5.16 5.10
CA THR A 140 -30.64 6.43 4.55
C THR A 140 -32.09 6.32 4.08
N THR A 141 -32.72 5.14 4.23
CA THR A 141 -34.11 4.88 3.83
C THR A 141 -34.89 4.21 4.94
N ALA A 142 -36.22 4.25 4.85
CA ALA A 142 -37.12 3.56 5.79
C ALA A 142 -36.97 2.03 5.78
N ASN A 143 -36.32 1.45 4.76
CA ASN A 143 -36.09 0.02 4.69
C ASN A 143 -34.99 -0.47 5.66
N GLY A 144 -34.25 0.43 6.33
CA GLY A 144 -33.21 0.05 7.29
C GLY A 144 -31.94 -0.54 6.65
N LEU A 145 -31.10 -1.16 7.48
CA LEU A 145 -29.86 -1.83 7.06
C LEU A 145 -30.15 -3.24 6.54
N PRO A 146 -29.26 -3.85 5.72
CA PRO A 146 -29.25 -5.30 5.60
C PRO A 146 -28.95 -5.97 6.96
N ASN A 147 -29.09 -7.29 7.05
CA ASN A 147 -28.55 -8.03 8.19
C ASN A 147 -27.03 -7.90 8.17
N VAL A 148 -26.42 -7.46 9.25
CA VAL A 148 -24.96 -7.28 9.37
C VAL A 148 -24.41 -8.35 10.30
N ASP A 149 -23.52 -9.18 9.78
CA ASP A 149 -22.90 -10.28 10.51
C ASP A 149 -21.69 -9.78 11.31
N HIS A 150 -20.68 -9.28 10.60
CA HIS A 150 -19.47 -8.73 11.22
C HIS A 150 -18.80 -7.65 10.39
N LEU A 151 -17.87 -6.96 11.03
CA LEU A 151 -16.89 -6.09 10.42
C LEU A 151 -15.49 -6.71 10.57
N ASP A 152 -14.86 -7.07 9.46
CA ASP A 152 -13.42 -7.31 9.40
C ASP A 152 -12.71 -5.96 9.23
N PHE A 153 -11.81 -5.62 10.14
CA PHE A 153 -11.11 -4.33 10.19
C PHE A 153 -9.60 -4.53 10.14
N GLU A 154 -8.94 -3.84 9.21
CA GLU A 154 -7.50 -3.92 9.05
C GLU A 154 -6.92 -2.55 8.71
N VAL A 155 -5.88 -2.13 9.43
CA VAL A 155 -5.18 -0.86 9.17
C VAL A 155 -3.92 -1.17 8.39
N GLY A 156 -3.80 -0.61 7.18
CA GLY A 156 -2.58 -0.71 6.40
C GLY A 156 -2.39 -2.01 5.61
N SER A 157 -3.44 -2.51 4.97
CA SER A 157 -3.35 -3.60 3.98
C SER A 157 -4.53 -3.56 3.01
N GLN A 158 -4.50 -2.58 2.11
CA GLN A 158 -4.89 -2.99 0.77
C GLN A 158 -3.75 -3.91 0.30
N PRO A 159 -3.99 -5.18 -0.09
CA PRO A 159 -2.94 -5.92 -0.76
C PRO A 159 -2.39 -5.03 -1.88
N PRO A 160 -1.06 -4.94 -2.05
CA PRO A 160 -0.48 -4.15 -3.13
C PRO A 160 -1.23 -4.50 -4.41
N PRO A 161 -1.68 -3.50 -5.18
CA PRO A 161 -2.55 -3.80 -6.29
C PRO A 161 -1.85 -4.80 -7.20
N THR A 162 -2.56 -5.84 -7.64
CA THR A 162 -1.97 -6.95 -8.40
C THR A 162 -2.13 -6.76 -9.90
N SER A 163 -2.97 -5.81 -10.30
CA SER A 163 -3.27 -5.47 -11.69
C SER A 163 -3.05 -4.00 -11.94
N TRP A 164 -2.55 -3.68 -13.14
CA TRP A 164 -2.46 -2.31 -13.63
C TRP A 164 -3.86 -1.79 -13.99
N PRO A 165 -4.20 -0.54 -13.63
CA PRO A 165 -5.48 0.05 -13.96
C PRO A 165 -5.60 0.34 -15.46
N THR A 166 -6.82 0.32 -15.97
CA THR A 166 -7.11 0.81 -17.32
C THR A 166 -7.41 2.31 -17.26
N PRO A 167 -6.75 3.15 -18.09
CA PRO A 167 -7.05 4.58 -18.11
C PRO A 167 -8.49 4.87 -18.53
N THR A 168 -9.12 5.84 -17.87
CA THR A 168 -10.46 6.34 -18.22
C THR A 168 -10.45 7.31 -19.41
N GLY A 169 -9.26 7.76 -19.80
CA GLY A 169 -9.00 8.67 -20.91
C GLY A 169 -7.54 9.09 -20.93
N GLN A 170 -7.15 9.94 -21.88
CA GLN A 170 -5.78 10.46 -22.00
C GLN A 170 -5.75 12.00 -21.98
N VAL A 171 -4.67 12.56 -21.47
CA VAL A 171 -4.34 13.99 -21.45
C VAL A 171 -2.92 14.13 -21.99
N SER A 172 -2.78 14.92 -23.07
CA SER A 172 -1.46 15.33 -23.55
C SER A 172 -1.03 16.58 -22.80
N VAL A 173 0.13 16.51 -22.18
CA VAL A 173 0.75 17.52 -21.35
C VAL A 173 1.83 18.21 -22.16
N ASN A 174 1.80 19.55 -22.16
CA ASN A 174 2.78 20.41 -22.81
C ASN A 174 3.27 21.42 -21.76
N GLY A 175 4.26 21.01 -20.97
CA GLY A 175 4.78 21.70 -19.79
C GLY A 175 4.21 21.18 -18.46
N THR A 176 4.90 21.47 -17.36
CA THR A 176 4.55 20.98 -16.02
C THR A 176 3.18 21.43 -15.54
N ILE A 177 2.37 20.48 -15.09
CA ILE A 177 1.09 20.74 -14.42
C ILE A 177 1.37 21.15 -12.97
N GLN A 178 1.00 22.38 -12.61
CA GLN A 178 1.07 22.85 -11.23
C GLN A 178 -0.13 22.33 -10.44
N VAL A 179 0.12 21.55 -9.39
CA VAL A 179 -0.90 21.03 -8.49
C VAL A 179 -0.99 21.92 -7.26
N PRO A 180 -2.10 22.66 -7.08
CA PRO A 180 -2.25 23.56 -5.94
C PRO A 180 -2.40 22.80 -4.62
N ALA A 181 -2.30 23.50 -3.48
CA ALA A 181 -2.46 22.90 -2.15
C ALA A 181 -3.83 22.21 -1.95
N SER A 182 -4.87 22.62 -2.70
CA SER A 182 -6.16 21.93 -2.72
C SER A 182 -6.13 20.54 -3.35
N GLY A 183 -5.03 20.18 -4.01
CA GLY A 183 -4.82 18.89 -4.68
C GLY A 183 -5.42 18.82 -6.09
N LEU A 184 -5.21 17.67 -6.72
CA LEU A 184 -5.74 17.28 -8.02
C LEU A 184 -6.12 15.79 -8.01
N ASP A 185 -7.37 15.50 -8.37
CA ASP A 185 -7.81 14.15 -8.73
C ASP A 185 -7.81 14.01 -10.27
N GLY A 186 -6.99 13.08 -10.77
CA GLY A 186 -6.85 12.81 -12.20
C GLY A 186 -7.93 11.91 -12.79
N GLY A 187 -8.84 11.35 -11.98
CA GLY A 187 -9.95 10.52 -12.43
C GLY A 187 -9.53 9.22 -13.13
N MET A 188 -8.35 8.69 -12.80
CA MET A 188 -7.66 7.58 -13.46
C MET A 188 -7.39 7.82 -14.96
N ARG A 189 -7.25 9.09 -15.37
CA ARG A 189 -6.79 9.42 -16.73
C ARG A 189 -5.29 9.20 -16.84
N ARG A 190 -4.85 8.85 -18.04
CA ARG A 190 -3.44 8.81 -18.43
C ARG A 190 -2.96 10.22 -18.79
N TYR A 191 -1.87 10.65 -18.18
CA TYR A 191 -1.12 11.85 -18.49
C TYR A 191 0.21 11.42 -19.11
N CYS A 192 0.50 11.97 -20.27
CA CYS A 192 1.78 11.87 -20.99
C CYS A 192 1.95 13.27 -21.64
N CYS A 193 2.94 13.65 -22.41
CA CYS A 193 4.01 12.95 -23.09
C CYS A 193 5.19 13.94 -23.01
N ILE A 194 5.60 14.26 -21.78
CA ILE A 194 6.55 15.33 -21.49
C ILE A 194 7.97 14.78 -21.53
N GLY A 195 8.91 15.57 -22.07
CA GLY A 195 10.28 15.12 -22.31
C GLY A 195 10.41 14.18 -23.51
N ASP A 196 11.58 13.57 -23.65
CA ASP A 196 11.95 12.69 -24.76
C ASP A 196 12.03 11.20 -24.36
N GLY A 197 11.82 10.89 -23.07
CA GLY A 197 11.94 9.53 -22.52
C GLY A 197 13.39 9.14 -22.18
N GLY A 198 14.34 10.07 -22.23
CA GLY A 198 15.73 9.88 -21.79
C GLY A 198 15.90 9.86 -20.26
N GLN A 199 17.15 9.69 -19.82
CA GLN A 199 17.57 9.70 -18.41
C GLN A 199 18.32 10.99 -18.03
N GLU A 200 18.12 12.07 -18.79
CA GLU A 200 18.80 13.36 -18.55
C GLU A 200 18.22 14.05 -17.31
N GLU A 201 19.08 14.59 -16.42
CA GLU A 201 18.67 15.17 -15.13
C GLU A 201 17.89 16.51 -15.23
N ASP A 202 17.78 17.09 -16.43
CA ASP A 202 17.20 18.43 -16.65
C ASP A 202 15.76 18.39 -17.21
N GLN A 203 15.10 17.23 -17.22
CA GLN A 203 13.75 17.11 -17.75
C GLN A 203 12.71 17.78 -16.82
N ASP A 204 11.72 18.43 -17.41
CA ASP A 204 10.60 18.99 -16.65
C ASP A 204 9.74 17.87 -16.04
N PRO A 205 9.28 18.02 -14.78
CA PRO A 205 8.33 17.08 -14.21
C PRO A 205 6.96 17.23 -14.87
N MET A 206 6.22 16.13 -14.99
CA MET A 206 4.82 16.11 -15.42
C MET A 206 3.94 16.90 -14.44
N PHE A 207 4.15 16.70 -13.14
CA PHE A 207 3.41 17.38 -12.07
C PHE A 207 4.36 18.01 -11.06
N SER A 208 4.08 19.26 -10.67
CA SER A 208 4.75 19.95 -9.57
C SER A 208 3.73 20.26 -8.49
N LEU A 209 3.89 19.64 -7.32
CA LEU A 209 2.99 19.76 -6.18
C LEU A 209 3.46 20.86 -5.23
N ALA A 210 2.54 21.76 -4.91
CA ALA A 210 2.68 22.67 -3.78
C ALA A 210 2.72 21.89 -2.46
N SER A 211 3.34 22.49 -1.44
CA SER A 211 3.31 21.96 -0.07
C SER A 211 1.86 21.77 0.41
N GLY A 212 1.58 20.61 0.99
CA GLY A 212 0.27 20.15 1.45
C GLY A 212 -0.60 19.49 0.37
N ALA A 213 -0.21 19.54 -0.91
CA ALA A 213 -1.04 19.04 -2.00
C ALA A 213 -1.17 17.50 -2.02
N THR A 214 -2.32 17.04 -2.51
CA THR A 214 -2.54 15.63 -2.85
C THR A 214 -2.73 15.49 -4.36
N LEU A 215 -1.97 14.59 -5.00
CA LEU A 215 -2.24 14.11 -6.34
C LEU A 215 -2.85 12.71 -6.22
N SER A 216 -4.04 12.51 -6.79
CA SER A 216 -4.73 11.22 -6.70
C SER A 216 -5.26 10.70 -8.02
N ASN A 217 -5.31 9.37 -8.15
CA ASN A 217 -5.95 8.67 -9.27
C ASN A 217 -5.39 9.14 -10.63
N VAL A 218 -4.09 9.03 -10.81
CA VAL A 218 -3.39 9.44 -12.03
C VAL A 218 -2.64 8.25 -12.60
N ILE A 219 -2.70 8.08 -13.91
CA ILE A 219 -1.80 7.21 -14.65
C ILE A 219 -0.82 8.11 -15.41
N ILE A 220 0.47 7.84 -15.33
CA ILE A 220 1.57 8.55 -15.97
C ILE A 220 2.15 7.60 -17.01
N GLY A 221 1.98 7.94 -18.28
CA GLY A 221 2.50 7.18 -19.42
C GLY A 221 3.76 7.85 -19.99
N ALA A 222 4.53 7.09 -20.76
CA ALA A 222 5.67 7.62 -21.49
C ALA A 222 5.26 8.58 -22.63
N PRO A 223 6.13 9.56 -22.96
CA PRO A 223 7.24 10.05 -22.15
C PRO A 223 6.77 10.72 -20.84
N ALA A 224 7.47 10.45 -19.75
CA ALA A 224 7.05 10.84 -18.41
C ALA A 224 7.83 12.03 -17.79
N GLY A 225 8.84 12.56 -18.49
CA GLY A 225 9.75 13.57 -17.97
C GLY A 225 10.44 13.12 -16.67
N ASP A 226 10.66 14.07 -15.77
CA ASP A 226 11.08 13.83 -14.37
C ASP A 226 9.83 13.64 -13.46
N GLY A 227 8.88 12.84 -13.93
CA GLY A 227 7.75 12.33 -13.16
C GLY A 227 6.97 13.38 -12.35
N VAL A 228 6.99 13.23 -11.02
CA VAL A 228 6.24 14.08 -10.08
C VAL A 228 7.18 14.73 -9.06
N HIS A 229 7.13 16.05 -8.92
CA HIS A 229 7.91 16.78 -7.92
C HIS A 229 7.04 17.23 -6.75
N CYS A 230 7.53 17.00 -5.53
CA CYS A 230 6.95 17.57 -4.32
C CYS A 230 7.88 18.65 -3.76
N SER A 231 7.42 19.91 -3.73
CA SER A 231 8.20 21.04 -3.20
C SER A 231 8.22 21.13 -1.66
N GLY A 232 7.40 20.32 -0.99
CA GLY A 232 7.24 20.20 0.46
C GLY A 232 6.35 18.99 0.76
N PRO A 233 5.85 18.81 2.00
CA PRO A 233 4.95 17.72 2.36
C PRO A 233 3.87 17.50 1.28
N CYS A 234 3.71 16.29 0.76
CA CYS A 234 2.75 15.99 -0.28
C CYS A 234 2.20 14.58 -0.12
N THR A 235 1.05 14.30 -0.73
CA THR A 235 0.51 12.94 -0.83
C THR A 235 0.33 12.54 -2.30
N LEU A 236 0.92 11.41 -2.69
CA LEU A 236 0.64 10.73 -3.96
C LEU A 236 -0.24 9.52 -3.64
N ARG A 237 -1.50 9.53 -4.07
CA ARG A 237 -2.47 8.48 -3.76
C ARG A 237 -2.95 7.78 -5.02
N ASN A 238 -2.76 6.47 -5.13
CA ASN A 238 -3.20 5.71 -6.29
C ASN A 238 -2.66 6.32 -7.62
N VAL A 239 -1.35 6.58 -7.65
CA VAL A 239 -0.64 7.12 -8.81
C VAL A 239 0.18 6.01 -9.47
N TRP A 240 0.11 5.92 -10.79
CA TRP A 240 0.60 4.79 -11.56
C TRP A 240 1.56 5.23 -12.66
N TRP A 241 2.81 4.78 -12.64
CA TRP A 241 3.79 5.06 -13.69
C TRP A 241 3.94 3.82 -14.58
N GLU A 242 3.44 3.91 -15.81
CA GLU A 242 3.52 2.83 -16.79
C GLU A 242 4.92 2.66 -17.38
N ASP A 243 5.69 3.73 -17.35
CA ASP A 243 7.09 3.80 -17.78
C ASP A 243 7.69 5.02 -17.08
N VAL A 244 8.68 4.79 -16.22
CA VAL A 244 9.32 5.85 -15.45
C VAL A 244 10.35 6.52 -16.35
N GLY A 245 10.30 7.86 -16.42
CA GLY A 245 11.29 8.67 -17.13
C GLY A 245 12.61 8.69 -16.38
N GLU A 246 13.05 9.87 -15.93
CA GLU A 246 14.24 9.97 -15.07
C GLU A 246 13.96 9.37 -13.69
N ASP A 247 13.06 9.99 -12.93
CA ASP A 247 12.50 9.45 -11.69
C ASP A 247 10.96 9.38 -11.74
N ALA A 248 10.34 8.50 -10.93
CA ALA A 248 8.88 8.48 -10.83
C ALA A 248 8.38 9.66 -9.98
N ALA A 249 9.03 9.89 -8.84
CA ALA A 249 8.79 11.09 -8.04
C ALA A 249 10.02 11.55 -7.25
N THR A 250 10.17 12.87 -7.16
CA THR A 250 11.26 13.56 -6.48
C THR A 250 10.73 14.40 -5.31
N PHE A 251 11.23 14.11 -4.10
CA PHE A 251 10.79 14.73 -2.85
C PHE A 251 11.77 15.81 -2.37
N ARG A 252 11.27 17.04 -2.22
CA ARG A 252 12.01 18.24 -1.79
C ARG A 252 11.24 18.95 -0.66
N GLY A 253 11.90 19.89 0.01
CA GLY A 253 11.27 20.68 1.08
C GLY A 253 12.28 21.27 2.06
N SER A 254 11.78 21.75 3.19
CA SER A 254 12.61 22.31 4.26
C SER A 254 12.07 21.90 5.64
N GLY A 255 12.92 21.94 6.66
CA GLY A 255 12.57 21.49 8.01
C GLY A 255 12.53 19.95 8.13
N SER A 256 11.40 19.41 8.61
CA SER A 256 11.15 17.97 8.73
C SER A 256 9.83 17.60 8.07
N PRO A 257 9.73 17.70 6.73
CA PRO A 257 8.49 17.39 6.03
C PRO A 257 8.17 15.89 6.08
N SER A 258 6.88 15.58 5.96
CA SER A 258 6.39 14.21 5.82
C SER A 258 5.73 14.07 4.45
N PHE A 259 6.19 13.11 3.67
CA PHE A 259 5.64 12.76 2.36
C PHE A 259 4.98 11.39 2.43
N LEU A 260 3.89 11.21 1.68
CA LEU A 260 3.16 9.96 1.63
C LEU A 260 2.95 9.52 0.19
N VAL A 261 3.34 8.28 -0.12
CA VAL A 261 2.92 7.55 -1.31
C VAL A 261 2.05 6.39 -0.84
N ASP A 262 0.80 6.37 -1.25
CA ASP A 262 -0.22 5.43 -0.76
C ASP A 262 -1.02 4.82 -1.91
N GLY A 263 -0.77 3.54 -2.20
CA GLY A 263 -1.35 2.87 -3.36
C GLY A 263 -0.64 3.23 -4.66
N GLY A 264 -0.97 2.53 -5.73
CA GLY A 264 -0.40 2.77 -7.06
C GLY A 264 0.69 1.77 -7.45
N GLY A 265 1.44 2.11 -8.49
CA GLY A 265 2.57 1.30 -8.92
C GLY A 265 3.48 1.97 -9.93
N ALA A 266 4.72 1.49 -10.07
CA ALA A 266 5.69 2.01 -11.03
C ALA A 266 6.43 0.88 -11.74
N ARG A 267 6.78 1.08 -13.02
CA ARG A 267 7.58 0.12 -13.76
C ARG A 267 8.52 0.76 -14.76
N ALA A 268 9.51 -0.02 -15.17
CA ALA A 268 10.53 0.39 -16.15
C ALA A 268 11.37 1.60 -15.70
N ALA A 269 11.68 1.69 -14.41
CA ALA A 269 12.59 2.72 -13.89
C ALA A 269 14.04 2.31 -14.13
N SER A 270 14.67 2.85 -15.17
CA SER A 270 16.05 2.49 -15.52
C SER A 270 17.02 2.74 -14.35
N ASP A 271 16.88 3.88 -13.66
CA ASP A 271 17.62 4.18 -12.44
C ASP A 271 16.73 4.15 -11.18
N LYS A 272 16.00 5.22 -10.84
CA LYS A 272 15.32 5.30 -9.53
C LYS A 272 13.81 5.44 -9.69
N VAL A 273 13.05 4.85 -8.76
CA VAL A 273 11.61 5.11 -8.67
C VAL A 273 11.38 6.37 -7.84
N PHE A 274 11.90 6.39 -6.60
CA PHE A 274 11.73 7.52 -5.70
C PHE A 274 13.06 8.15 -5.32
N GLN A 275 13.22 9.42 -5.67
CA GLN A 275 14.38 10.23 -5.33
C GLN A 275 14.04 11.19 -4.19
N HIS A 276 14.90 11.23 -3.17
CA HIS A 276 14.70 12.07 -1.99
C HIS A 276 15.85 13.06 -1.86
N ASN A 277 15.60 14.31 -2.25
CA ASN A 277 16.58 15.39 -2.30
C ASN A 277 16.49 16.32 -1.09
N GLY A 278 15.29 16.59 -0.57
CA GLY A 278 15.07 17.40 0.63
C GLY A 278 15.30 16.64 1.95
N PRO A 279 15.20 17.31 3.11
CA PRO A 279 15.12 16.64 4.41
C PRO A 279 13.76 15.98 4.61
N GLY A 280 13.62 15.15 5.65
CA GLY A 280 12.33 14.68 6.15
C GLY A 280 12.12 13.18 6.01
N THR A 281 10.85 12.77 6.03
CA THR A 281 10.46 11.35 6.00
C THR A 281 9.51 11.07 4.84
N LEU A 282 9.88 10.11 3.99
CA LEU A 282 8.99 9.54 2.99
C LEU A 282 8.37 8.25 3.52
N THR A 283 7.04 8.15 3.51
CA THR A 283 6.35 6.87 3.72
C THR A 283 5.81 6.37 2.38
N VAL A 284 6.19 5.15 1.99
CA VAL A 284 5.65 4.45 0.82
C VAL A 284 4.89 3.23 1.29
N GLN A 285 3.62 3.12 0.89
CA GLN A 285 2.76 2.02 1.31
C GLN A 285 1.78 1.56 0.24
N ASN A 286 1.37 0.29 0.35
CA ASN A 286 0.37 -0.34 -0.51
C ASN A 286 0.73 -0.26 -2.01
N PHE A 287 2.02 -0.28 -2.32
CA PHE A 287 2.56 0.04 -3.65
C PHE A 287 3.10 -1.21 -4.35
N GLN A 288 3.08 -1.25 -5.67
CA GLN A 288 3.81 -2.27 -6.44
C GLN A 288 4.88 -1.64 -7.35
N ALA A 289 6.02 -2.29 -7.51
CA ALA A 289 6.95 -1.92 -8.57
C ALA A 289 7.56 -3.13 -9.25
N ASN A 290 7.82 -3.04 -10.56
CA ASN A 290 8.54 -4.06 -11.30
C ASN A 290 9.49 -3.45 -12.33
N ASN A 291 10.65 -4.08 -12.53
CA ASN A 291 11.69 -3.55 -13.41
C ASN A 291 12.18 -2.17 -12.97
N PHE A 292 13.10 -2.14 -11.99
CA PHE A 292 13.72 -0.91 -11.51
C PHE A 292 15.20 -1.06 -11.14
N GLY A 293 15.99 0.00 -11.21
CA GLY A 293 17.33 0.04 -10.59
C GLY A 293 17.22 0.09 -9.06
N THR A 294 16.80 1.24 -8.53
CA THR A 294 16.67 1.53 -7.10
C THR A 294 15.25 2.02 -6.78
N PHE A 295 14.52 1.35 -5.89
CA PHE A 295 13.15 1.74 -5.56
C PHE A 295 13.09 3.06 -4.76
N TYR A 296 13.99 3.25 -3.79
CA TYR A 296 14.14 4.50 -3.07
C TYR A 296 15.60 4.88 -2.91
N ARG A 297 15.94 6.14 -3.17
CA ARG A 297 17.28 6.69 -2.98
C ARG A 297 17.25 8.01 -2.21
N SER A 298 17.96 8.05 -1.08
CA SER A 298 18.39 9.31 -0.46
C SER A 298 19.51 9.90 -1.30
N CYS A 299 19.41 11.15 -1.74
CA CYS A 299 20.45 11.74 -2.59
C CYS A 299 21.81 11.72 -1.89
N GLY A 300 22.80 11.07 -2.50
CA GLY A 300 24.09 10.84 -1.85
C GLY A 300 25.21 11.80 -2.22
N ASN A 301 25.02 12.61 -3.27
CA ASN A 301 26.01 13.55 -3.81
C ASN A 301 25.43 14.95 -4.06
N CYS A 302 24.20 15.22 -3.60
CA CYS A 302 23.62 16.56 -3.62
C CYS A 302 24.52 17.57 -2.89
N SER A 303 24.60 18.79 -3.44
CA SER A 303 25.39 19.89 -2.85
C SER A 303 24.93 20.26 -1.44
N SER A 304 23.64 20.12 -1.15
CA SER A 304 23.07 20.18 0.18
C SER A 304 22.67 18.78 0.65
N GLN A 305 23.16 18.42 1.84
CA GLN A 305 22.91 17.11 2.44
C GLN A 305 22.06 17.24 3.70
N TYR A 306 21.21 16.23 3.90
CA TYR A 306 20.25 16.18 4.97
C TYR A 306 20.18 14.77 5.54
N GLN A 307 19.73 14.66 6.79
CA GLN A 307 19.17 13.42 7.27
C GLN A 307 17.84 13.16 6.58
N ARG A 308 17.70 11.98 5.97
CA ARG A 308 16.49 11.54 5.27
C ARG A 308 16.04 10.19 5.79
N ASN A 309 14.74 10.05 5.99
CA ASN A 309 14.16 8.81 6.47
C ASN A 309 13.16 8.23 5.45
N VAL A 310 13.08 6.92 5.39
CA VAL A 310 12.06 6.22 4.61
C VAL A 310 11.38 5.13 5.45
N VAL A 311 10.06 5.04 5.31
CA VAL A 311 9.24 3.95 5.82
C VAL A 311 8.57 3.27 4.64
N ILE A 312 8.92 2.01 4.37
CA ILE A 312 8.38 1.22 3.27
C ILE A 312 7.55 0.10 3.90
N ARG A 313 6.23 0.11 3.67
CA ARG A 313 5.35 -0.90 4.27
C ARG A 313 4.33 -1.47 3.31
N ASN A 314 4.13 -2.78 3.35
CA ASN A 314 3.16 -3.46 2.49
C ASN A 314 3.38 -3.10 1.00
N VAL A 315 4.55 -3.48 0.47
CA VAL A 315 4.96 -3.18 -0.91
C VAL A 315 5.35 -4.47 -1.62
N THR A 316 4.93 -4.63 -2.87
CA THR A 316 5.35 -5.76 -3.72
C THR A 316 6.36 -5.30 -4.76
N LEU A 317 7.55 -5.89 -4.77
CA LEU A 317 8.64 -5.55 -5.67
C LEU A 317 9.02 -6.76 -6.51
N THR A 318 8.88 -6.65 -7.83
CA THR A 318 9.08 -7.76 -8.76
C THR A 318 10.35 -7.57 -9.57
N ARG A 319 11.15 -8.62 -9.69
CA ARG A 319 12.36 -8.63 -10.53
C ARG A 319 12.02 -8.43 -12.03
N PRO A 320 12.93 -7.82 -12.82
CA PRO A 320 14.25 -7.32 -12.43
C PRO A 320 14.19 -6.11 -11.49
N GLY A 321 15.19 -5.98 -10.62
CA GLY A 321 15.21 -5.07 -9.47
C GLY A 321 16.54 -5.20 -8.72
N ASN A 322 17.26 -4.11 -8.46
CA ASN A 322 18.59 -4.16 -7.81
C ASN A 322 18.52 -3.81 -6.32
N THR A 323 18.02 -2.63 -5.95
CA THR A 323 18.02 -2.15 -4.55
C THR A 323 16.65 -1.63 -4.13
N VAL A 324 16.18 -2.00 -2.93
CA VAL A 324 14.92 -1.46 -2.38
C VAL A 324 15.14 -0.08 -1.78
N ALA A 325 16.11 0.09 -0.88
CA ALA A 325 16.48 1.41 -0.36
C ALA A 325 18.00 1.64 -0.38
N GLY A 326 18.43 2.81 -0.87
CA GLY A 326 19.79 3.33 -0.75
C GLY A 326 19.84 4.52 0.21
N ILE A 327 20.55 4.39 1.34
CA ILE A 327 20.63 5.42 2.40
C ILE A 327 22.07 5.84 2.72
N ASN A 328 22.26 7.08 3.19
CA ASN A 328 23.57 7.63 3.56
C ASN A 328 23.74 7.62 5.09
N THR A 329 24.49 6.67 5.62
CA THR A 329 24.56 6.45 7.08
C THR A 329 25.30 7.55 7.83
N ASN A 330 26.25 8.23 7.16
CA ASN A 330 26.99 9.36 7.73
C ASN A 330 26.12 10.62 7.93
N TYR A 331 24.96 10.72 7.28
CA TYR A 331 23.99 11.78 7.51
C TYR A 331 22.86 11.37 8.45
N GLY A 332 22.92 10.15 9.01
CA GLY A 332 21.94 9.65 9.97
C GLY A 332 20.68 9.08 9.33
N ASP A 333 20.68 8.82 8.02
CA ASP A 333 19.51 8.31 7.32
C ASP A 333 18.98 7.01 7.93
N THR A 334 17.66 6.83 7.92
CA THR A 334 17.03 5.55 8.32
C THR A 334 16.09 5.02 7.25
N ALA A 335 16.02 3.69 7.14
CA ALA A 335 15.08 2.96 6.31
C ALA A 335 14.41 1.87 7.14
N ARG A 336 13.08 1.93 7.24
CA ARG A 336 12.24 0.98 7.97
C ARG A 336 11.40 0.18 7.00
N PHE A 337 11.32 -1.13 7.19
CA PHE A 337 10.60 -2.03 6.29
C PHE A 337 9.65 -2.95 7.06
N THR A 338 8.42 -3.09 6.59
CA THR A 338 7.46 -4.08 7.09
C THR A 338 6.59 -4.62 5.95
N GLY A 339 6.33 -5.93 5.91
CA GLY A 339 5.45 -6.51 4.88
C GLY A 339 5.92 -6.30 3.43
N ILE A 340 7.23 -6.42 3.18
CA ILE A 340 7.78 -6.35 1.82
C ILE A 340 7.64 -7.71 1.15
N THR A 341 7.04 -7.76 -0.03
CA THR A 341 7.01 -8.97 -0.86
C THR A 341 7.95 -8.81 -2.04
N ILE A 342 8.98 -9.64 -2.14
CA ILE A 342 9.89 -9.70 -3.29
C ILE A 342 9.48 -10.86 -4.19
N VAL A 343 9.21 -10.58 -5.46
CA VAL A 343 8.72 -11.57 -6.42
C VAL A 343 9.78 -11.87 -7.48
N ASN A 344 9.90 -13.14 -7.87
CA ASN A 344 10.83 -13.63 -8.91
C ASN A 344 12.32 -13.43 -8.56
N ASP A 345 12.68 -13.52 -7.28
CA ASP A 345 14.07 -13.42 -6.80
C ASP A 345 14.54 -14.66 -6.03
N PRO A 346 14.60 -15.85 -6.66
CA PRO A 346 14.98 -17.08 -5.97
C PRO A 346 16.41 -17.03 -5.41
N SER A 347 17.30 -16.24 -6.01
CA SER A 347 18.68 -16.03 -5.55
C SER A 347 18.81 -14.95 -4.48
N ARG A 348 17.72 -14.28 -4.10
CA ARG A 348 17.70 -13.15 -3.15
C ARG A 348 18.74 -12.07 -3.48
N ALA A 349 18.92 -11.79 -4.78
CA ALA A 349 19.93 -10.86 -5.25
C ALA A 349 19.49 -9.38 -5.14
N MET A 350 18.19 -9.10 -4.95
CA MET A 350 17.74 -7.74 -4.65
C MET A 350 18.16 -7.33 -3.24
N VAL A 351 18.91 -6.22 -3.14
CA VAL A 351 19.40 -5.71 -1.87
C VAL A 351 18.31 -4.89 -1.18
N ILE A 352 17.82 -5.36 -0.03
CA ILE A 352 16.76 -4.66 0.72
C ILE A 352 17.21 -3.27 1.20
N CYS A 353 18.41 -3.16 1.75
CA CYS A 353 18.93 -1.90 2.22
C CYS A 353 20.42 -1.82 1.91
N ARG A 354 20.80 -0.85 1.07
CA ARG A 354 22.20 -0.55 0.71
C ARG A 354 22.61 0.74 1.40
N LYS A 355 23.78 0.71 2.02
CA LYS A 355 24.32 1.79 2.85
C LYS A 355 25.49 2.45 2.15
N TYR A 356 25.49 3.77 2.17
CA TYR A 356 26.49 4.62 1.54
C TYR A 356 27.09 5.59 2.55
N ARG A 357 28.32 6.04 2.25
CA ARG A 357 28.86 7.29 2.75
C ARG A 357 28.60 8.36 1.69
N GLY A 358 27.59 9.19 1.92
CA GLY A 358 27.27 10.33 1.07
C GLY A 358 28.31 11.46 1.19
N ASN A 359 28.33 12.34 0.20
CA ASN A 359 29.18 13.52 0.09
C ASN A 359 28.36 14.70 -0.48
N ASN A 360 28.99 15.86 -0.59
CA ASN A 360 28.42 17.06 -1.17
C ASN A 360 29.27 17.65 -2.30
N THR A 361 30.10 16.81 -2.94
CA THR A 361 31.04 17.22 -4.00
C THR A 361 30.51 16.91 -5.40
N GLY A 362 29.41 16.19 -5.51
CA GLY A 362 28.89 15.65 -6.77
C GLY A 362 29.45 14.27 -7.12
N ASP A 363 30.52 13.82 -6.44
CA ASP A 363 31.13 12.51 -6.68
C ASP A 363 30.19 11.38 -6.27
N GLU A 364 30.31 10.23 -6.95
CA GLU A 364 29.51 9.06 -6.61
C GLU A 364 29.73 8.59 -5.15
N PRO A 365 28.68 8.40 -4.35
CA PRO A 365 28.78 7.97 -2.96
C PRO A 365 29.42 6.59 -2.82
N THR A 366 30.34 6.45 -1.86
CA THR A 366 30.98 5.15 -1.60
C THR A 366 30.02 4.21 -0.87
N GLN A 367 29.82 3.00 -1.40
CA GLN A 367 29.06 1.97 -0.68
C GLN A 367 29.86 1.49 0.54
N VAL A 368 29.22 1.47 1.72
CA VAL A 368 29.82 1.05 3.00
C VAL A 368 29.19 -0.19 3.61
N GLY A 369 28.07 -0.68 3.06
CA GLY A 369 27.48 -1.93 3.52
C GLY A 369 26.10 -2.22 2.92
N THR A 370 25.51 -3.33 3.36
CA THR A 370 24.14 -3.72 3.03
C THR A 370 23.48 -4.38 4.25
N GLY A 371 22.18 -4.67 4.17
CA GLY A 371 21.47 -5.46 5.17
C GLY A 371 20.99 -4.67 6.39
N ALA A 372 20.21 -5.33 7.24
CA ALA A 372 19.73 -4.78 8.50
C ALA A 372 20.89 -4.57 9.49
N ASP A 373 20.80 -3.52 10.31
CA ASP A 373 21.72 -3.24 11.41
C ASP A 373 21.03 -2.70 12.67
N GLY A 374 19.70 -2.57 12.65
CA GLY A 374 18.90 -2.08 13.77
C GLY A 374 19.03 -0.58 14.04
N THR A 375 19.88 0.14 13.30
CA THR A 375 20.14 1.58 13.49
C THR A 375 19.72 2.40 12.29
N ASN A 376 20.29 2.11 11.11
CA ASN A 376 20.00 2.79 9.86
C ASN A 376 19.05 1.94 9.01
N CYS A 377 19.34 0.64 8.85
CA CYS A 377 18.49 -0.30 8.12
C CYS A 377 17.73 -1.17 9.13
N ILE A 378 16.42 -0.99 9.22
CA ILE A 378 15.62 -1.51 10.33
C ILE A 378 14.51 -2.41 9.81
N TYR A 379 14.79 -3.72 9.86
CA TYR A 379 13.87 -4.79 9.51
C TYR A 379 14.40 -6.13 10.03
N SER A 380 13.53 -7.12 10.07
CA SER A 380 13.80 -8.52 10.37
C SER A 380 13.49 -9.41 9.16
N SER A 381 13.85 -10.69 9.24
CA SER A 381 13.49 -11.65 8.20
C SER A 381 11.98 -11.83 8.03
N SER A 382 11.19 -11.67 9.09
CA SER A 382 9.72 -11.73 9.01
C SER A 382 9.09 -10.54 8.29
N ASP A 383 9.82 -9.45 8.11
CA ASP A 383 9.33 -8.29 7.36
C ASP A 383 9.43 -8.48 5.84
N ILE A 384 10.15 -9.51 5.38
CA ILE A 384 10.41 -9.76 3.96
C ILE A 384 9.91 -11.15 3.56
N THR A 385 8.96 -11.20 2.63
CA THR A 385 8.46 -12.42 2.00
C THR A 385 9.02 -12.53 0.59
N TYR A 386 9.55 -13.70 0.22
CA TYR A 386 9.99 -13.98 -1.16
C TYR A 386 8.97 -14.91 -1.82
N ARG A 387 8.58 -14.61 -3.07
CA ARG A 387 7.61 -15.38 -3.86
C ARG A 387 8.14 -15.72 -5.25
#